data_AF-A0A401GRG5-F1
#
_entry.id   AF-A0A401GRG5-F1
#
_cell.length_a   1.000
_cell.length_b   1.000
_cell.length_c   1.000
_cell.angle_alpha   90.00
_cell.angle_beta   90.00
_cell.angle_gamma   90.00
#
_symmetry.space_group_name_H-M   'P 1'
#
loop_
_entity.id
_entity.type
_entity.pdbx_description
1 polymer ?
#
loop_
_entity_poly.entity_id
_entity_poly.type
_entity_poly.pdbx_seq_one_letter_code
_entity_poly.pdbx_strand_id
1 'polypeptide(L)'
;MLIMRYQFGQNAGVTFLVVIFSFIFSLVGAECTGRFAITPVTTLGNFAQLVFGGISKGAGMAPAVNQLNNGLTGMITLAASEQCSDMLGDLKTTHLIGASPRVQLYTQCFGALVSIFLSAGMYLVFVKAYPCINELTATTCSFPAPDVGAWRAVSVAVSSPSLPIPLSSGVTALCLGGLAIVQTIVKYRYFSPDKHKWFPNWNAVGIAMILGPLCTYPMAMDALWEYGRARLETVLACSVRDVWLLHRRRDDCG
;
A
#
# COMPACT_ATOMS: atom_id res chain seq x y z
N MET A 1 14.59 12.14 8.70
CA MET A 1 14.83 13.60 8.60
C MET A 1 16.28 13.93 8.28
N LEU A 2 17.25 13.47 9.09
CA LEU A 2 18.68 13.78 8.88
C LEU A 2 19.19 13.32 7.50
N ILE A 3 18.93 12.07 7.13
CA ILE A 3 19.35 11.52 5.82
C ILE A 3 18.73 12.33 4.67
N MET A 4 17.43 12.61 4.72
CA MET A 4 16.75 13.40 3.68
C MET A 4 17.34 14.81 3.52
N ARG A 5 17.72 15.46 4.64
CA ARG A 5 18.32 16.78 4.61
C ARG A 5 19.76 16.77 4.06
N TYR A 6 20.59 15.86 4.54
CA TYR A 6 22.03 15.86 4.22
C TYR A 6 22.35 15.16 2.88
N GLN A 7 21.66 14.07 2.55
CA GLN A 7 21.94 13.31 1.34
C GLN A 7 21.19 13.84 0.12
N PHE A 8 19.96 14.34 0.31
CA PHE A 8 19.05 14.71 -0.77
C PHE A 8 18.69 16.20 -0.78
N GLY A 9 19.22 17.00 0.16
CA GLY A 9 18.96 18.43 0.25
C GLY A 9 17.51 18.80 0.63
N GLN A 10 16.68 17.83 0.97
CA GLN A 10 15.26 18.04 1.21
C GLN A 10 15.01 18.87 2.48
N ASN A 11 14.00 19.74 2.45
CA ASN A 11 13.63 20.54 3.60
C ASN A 11 13.13 19.64 4.75
N ALA A 12 13.68 19.82 5.95
CA ALA A 12 13.34 19.00 7.11
C ALA A 12 11.86 19.11 7.53
N GLY A 13 11.24 20.27 7.33
CA GLY A 13 9.82 20.49 7.60
C GLY A 13 8.92 19.70 6.65
N VAL A 14 9.29 19.57 5.38
CA VAL A 14 8.59 18.70 4.42
C VAL A 14 8.71 17.24 4.86
N THR A 15 9.92 16.79 5.23
CA THR A 15 10.10 15.41 5.72
C THR A 15 9.33 15.15 7.01
N PHE A 16 9.21 16.14 7.91
CA PHE A 16 8.37 16.00 9.12
C PHE A 16 6.89 15.85 8.76
N LEU A 17 6.39 16.68 7.86
CA LEU A 17 5.01 16.58 7.37
C LEU A 17 4.75 15.21 6.70
N VAL A 18 5.71 14.70 5.93
CA VAL A 18 5.64 13.35 5.34
C VAL A 18 5.50 12.28 6.41
N VAL A 19 6.23 12.34 7.53
CA VAL A 19 6.11 11.32 8.59
C VAL A 19 4.70 11.28 9.19
N ILE A 20 4.11 12.45 9.44
CA ILE A 20 2.72 12.54 9.93
C ILE A 20 1.76 11.98 8.88
N PHE A 21 1.96 12.36 7.62
CA PHE A 21 1.16 11.89 6.51
C PHE A 21 1.25 10.37 6.33
N SER A 22 2.46 9.82 6.42
CA SER A 22 2.74 8.39 6.38
C SER A 22 1.99 7.63 7.46
N PHE A 23 1.94 8.15 8.69
CA PHE A 23 1.19 7.52 9.77
C PHE A 23 -0.30 7.36 9.44
N ILE A 24 -0.93 8.41 8.88
CA ILE A 24 -2.34 8.36 8.44
C ILE A 24 -2.51 7.32 7.33
N PHE A 25 -1.59 7.30 6.36
CA PHE A 25 -1.66 6.38 5.22
C PHE A 25 -1.39 4.93 5.62
N SER A 26 -0.58 4.68 6.65
CA SER A 26 -0.42 3.36 7.25
C SER A 26 -1.75 2.81 7.78
N LEU A 27 -2.65 3.65 8.31
CA LEU A 27 -3.99 3.20 8.74
C LEU A 27 -4.86 2.82 7.53
N VAL A 28 -4.75 3.55 6.42
CA VAL A 28 -5.47 3.22 5.17
C VAL A 28 -4.95 1.91 4.57
N GLY A 29 -3.62 1.74 4.52
CA GLY A 29 -2.98 0.48 4.12
C GLY A 29 -3.45 -0.68 4.99
N ALA A 30 -3.35 -0.52 6.31
CA ALA A 30 -3.82 -1.48 7.30
C ALA A 30 -5.29 -1.90 7.10
N GLU A 31 -6.18 -0.94 6.81
CA GLU A 31 -7.57 -1.23 6.53
C GLU A 31 -7.75 -2.04 5.25
N CYS A 32 -7.07 -1.65 4.16
CA CYS A 32 -7.13 -2.35 2.88
C CYS A 32 -6.67 -3.80 3.03
N THR A 33 -5.54 -4.02 3.69
CA THR A 33 -4.97 -5.34 3.94
C THR A 33 -5.85 -6.16 4.87
N GLY A 34 -6.35 -5.56 5.94
CA GLY A 34 -7.23 -6.25 6.90
C GLY A 34 -8.56 -6.71 6.29
N ARG A 35 -9.11 -5.96 5.33
CA ARG A 35 -10.40 -6.28 4.68
C ARG A 35 -10.28 -7.12 3.42
N PHE A 36 -9.23 -6.90 2.62
CA PHE A 36 -9.12 -7.46 1.27
C PHE A 36 -7.85 -8.28 1.05
N ALA A 37 -6.99 -8.41 2.04
CA ALA A 37 -5.67 -9.02 1.92
C ALA A 37 -4.79 -8.39 0.82
N ILE A 38 -5.08 -7.15 0.42
CA ILE A 38 -4.35 -6.41 -0.62
C ILE A 38 -3.99 -5.01 -0.12
N THR A 39 -2.72 -4.67 -0.26
CA THR A 39 -2.18 -3.35 0.08
C THR A 39 -1.96 -2.53 -1.21
N PRO A 40 -2.60 -1.37 -1.42
CA PRO A 40 -2.40 -0.54 -2.61
C PRO A 40 -1.12 0.32 -2.50
N VAL A 41 0.03 -0.33 -2.30
CA VAL A 41 1.34 0.25 -1.95
C VAL A 41 1.74 1.40 -2.89
N THR A 42 1.80 1.14 -4.20
CA THR A 42 2.15 2.14 -5.22
C THR A 42 1.18 3.32 -5.24
N THR A 43 -0.11 3.10 -4.97
CA THR A 43 -1.12 4.17 -4.99
C THR A 43 -0.95 5.13 -3.82
N LEU A 44 -0.67 4.59 -2.63
CA LEU A 44 -0.38 5.41 -1.45
C LEU A 44 0.87 6.26 -1.65
N GLY A 45 1.91 5.69 -2.27
CA GLY A 45 3.11 6.44 -2.67
C GLY A 45 2.83 7.51 -3.72
N ASN A 46 2.06 7.21 -4.76
CA ASN A 46 1.64 8.16 -5.79
C ASN A 46 0.83 9.33 -5.21
N PHE A 47 -0.05 9.06 -4.25
CA PHE A 47 -0.82 10.12 -3.61
C PHE A 47 0.09 11.07 -2.83
N ALA A 48 1.07 10.54 -2.09
CA ALA A 48 2.10 11.36 -1.45
C ALA A 48 2.91 12.17 -2.48
N GLN A 49 3.28 11.58 -3.63
CA GLN A 49 3.94 12.34 -4.71
C GLN A 49 3.09 13.52 -5.20
N LEU A 50 1.78 13.33 -5.37
CA LEU A 50 0.87 14.40 -5.79
C LEU A 50 0.82 15.54 -4.77
N VAL A 51 0.69 15.21 -3.48
CA VAL A 51 0.61 16.20 -2.40
C VAL A 51 1.93 16.96 -2.27
N PHE A 52 3.04 16.26 -2.08
CA PHE A 52 4.34 16.88 -1.83
C PHE A 52 4.99 17.46 -3.09
N GLY A 53 4.67 16.91 -4.26
CA GLY A 53 5.03 17.50 -5.54
C GLY A 53 4.25 18.78 -5.83
N GLY A 54 2.97 18.83 -5.44
CA GLY A 54 2.15 20.05 -5.47
C GLY A 54 2.70 21.13 -4.54
N ILE A 55 3.05 20.77 -3.30
CA ILE A 55 3.71 21.68 -2.34
C ILE A 55 5.02 22.21 -2.92
N SER A 56 5.86 21.33 -3.48
CA SER A 56 7.15 21.71 -4.07
C SER A 56 6.99 22.62 -5.29
N LYS A 57 5.97 22.38 -6.12
CA LYS A 57 5.61 23.23 -7.26
C LYS A 57 5.12 24.60 -6.80
N GLY A 58 4.25 24.65 -5.79
CA GLY A 58 3.75 25.90 -5.20
C GLY A 58 4.85 26.75 -4.56
N ALA A 59 5.91 26.12 -4.06
CA ALA A 59 7.11 26.79 -3.56
C ALA A 59 8.08 27.26 -4.66
N GLY A 60 7.76 27.07 -5.94
CA GLY A 60 8.58 27.52 -7.07
C GLY A 60 9.84 26.69 -7.32
N MET A 61 9.90 25.45 -6.84
CA MET A 61 11.08 24.58 -7.08
C MET A 61 11.18 24.18 -8.56
N ALA A 62 12.43 24.07 -9.05
CA ALA A 62 12.71 23.56 -10.38
C ALA A 62 12.15 22.14 -10.58
N PRO A 63 11.67 21.77 -11.79
CA PRO A 63 11.01 20.49 -12.04
C PRO A 63 11.84 19.26 -11.62
N ALA A 64 13.15 19.26 -11.89
CA ALA A 64 14.03 18.14 -11.52
C ALA A 64 14.15 17.98 -9.98
N VAL A 65 14.25 19.08 -9.26
CA VAL A 65 14.30 19.08 -7.78
C VAL A 65 12.95 18.64 -7.21
N ASN A 66 11.85 19.08 -7.82
CA ASN A 66 10.51 18.64 -7.45
C ASN A 66 10.34 17.12 -7.67
N GLN A 67 10.77 16.58 -8.81
CA GLN A 67 10.71 15.14 -9.10
C GLN A 67 11.44 14.31 -8.05
N LEU A 68 12.67 14.73 -7.69
CA LEU A 68 13.42 14.07 -6.62
C LEU A 68 12.67 14.16 -5.28
N ASN A 69 12.25 15.36 -4.88
CA ASN A 69 11.56 15.56 -3.60
C ASN A 69 10.26 14.77 -3.52
N ASN A 70 9.40 14.86 -4.54
CA ASN A 70 8.12 14.17 -4.54
C ASN A 70 8.32 12.64 -4.53
N GLY A 71 9.29 12.13 -5.29
CA GLY A 71 9.66 10.71 -5.28
C GLY A 71 10.10 10.22 -3.90
N LEU A 72 11.00 10.95 -3.24
CA LEU A 72 11.46 10.63 -1.89
C LEU A 72 10.33 10.67 -0.86
N THR A 73 9.44 11.66 -0.94
CA THR A 73 8.26 11.70 -0.06
C THR A 73 7.31 10.53 -0.31
N GLY A 74 7.09 10.16 -1.57
CA GLY A 74 6.31 9.01 -1.96
C GLY A 74 6.89 7.71 -1.41
N MET A 75 8.20 7.53 -1.51
CA MET A 75 8.93 6.39 -0.93
C MET A 75 8.69 6.23 0.56
N ILE A 76 8.78 7.31 1.34
CA ILE A 76 8.63 7.24 2.80
C ILE A 76 7.19 6.84 3.17
N THR A 77 6.18 7.40 2.51
CA THR A 77 4.77 7.06 2.76
C THR A 77 4.43 5.65 2.33
N LEU A 78 4.91 5.24 1.15
CA LEU A 78 4.76 3.90 0.64
C LEU A 78 5.37 2.87 1.59
N ALA A 79 6.64 3.02 1.97
CA ALA A 79 7.33 2.07 2.83
C ALA A 79 6.69 1.98 4.22
N ALA A 80 6.32 3.11 4.82
CA ALA A 80 5.67 3.11 6.13
C ALA A 80 4.30 2.41 6.11
N SER A 81 3.54 2.58 5.01
CA SER A 81 2.25 1.93 4.88
C SER A 81 2.36 0.44 4.60
N GLU A 82 3.29 0.04 3.74
CA GLU A 82 3.56 -1.37 3.42
C GLU A 82 3.99 -2.14 4.66
N GLN A 83 4.98 -1.63 5.40
CA GLN A 83 5.46 -2.27 6.63
C GLN A 83 4.36 -2.43 7.67
N CYS A 84 3.51 -1.42 7.86
CA CYS A 84 2.35 -1.53 8.74
C CYS A 84 1.37 -2.63 8.29
N SER A 85 1.18 -2.77 6.99
CA SER A 85 0.24 -3.72 6.40
C SER A 85 0.72 -5.16 6.52
N ASP A 86 2.00 -5.40 6.23
CA ASP A 86 2.62 -6.73 6.35
C ASP A 86 2.69 -7.17 7.81
N MET A 87 2.98 -6.23 8.73
CA MET A 87 2.96 -6.50 10.17
C MET A 87 1.61 -7.03 10.67
N LEU A 88 0.49 -6.61 10.08
CA LEU A 88 -0.83 -7.12 10.48
C LEU A 88 -1.00 -8.59 10.11
N GLY A 89 -0.54 -8.97 8.91
CA GLY A 89 -0.53 -10.37 8.47
C GLY A 89 0.33 -11.22 9.38
N ASP A 90 1.56 -10.78 9.64
CA ASP A 90 2.52 -11.44 10.51
C ASP A 90 2.03 -11.61 11.95
N LEU A 91 1.43 -10.57 12.54
CA LEU A 91 0.92 -10.65 13.90
C LEU A 91 -0.30 -11.57 14.00
N LYS A 92 -1.15 -11.58 12.97
CA LYS A 92 -2.28 -12.50 12.89
C LYS A 92 -1.80 -13.95 12.80
N THR A 93 -0.86 -14.26 11.91
CA THR A 93 -0.31 -15.62 11.78
C THR A 93 0.42 -16.05 13.06
N THR A 94 1.21 -15.15 13.65
CA THR A 94 1.87 -15.36 14.96
C THR A 94 0.86 -15.72 16.04
N HIS A 95 -0.26 -15.00 16.10
CA HIS A 95 -1.33 -15.28 17.06
C HIS A 95 -1.98 -16.66 16.82
N LEU A 96 -2.26 -17.02 15.56
CA LEU A 96 -2.88 -18.30 15.19
C LEU A 96 -2.03 -19.51 15.57
N ILE A 97 -0.70 -19.41 15.47
CA ILE A 97 0.23 -20.50 15.87
C ILE A 97 0.58 -20.48 17.36
N GLY A 98 0.02 -19.54 18.14
CA GLY A 98 0.33 -19.39 19.57
C GLY A 98 1.74 -18.88 19.87
N ALA A 99 2.41 -18.25 18.90
CA ALA A 99 3.74 -17.69 19.07
C ALA A 99 3.72 -16.31 19.74
N SER A 100 4.88 -15.90 20.26
CA SER A 100 5.05 -14.62 20.95
C SER A 100 5.12 -13.44 19.96
N PRO A 101 4.27 -12.41 20.07
CA PRO A 101 4.31 -11.23 19.20
C PRO A 101 5.59 -10.40 19.37
N ARG A 102 6.23 -10.47 20.55
CA ARG A 102 7.51 -9.79 20.80
C ARG A 102 8.64 -10.40 19.98
N VAL A 103 8.64 -11.74 19.85
CA VAL A 103 9.64 -12.45 19.05
C VAL A 103 9.46 -12.10 17.57
N GLN A 104 8.22 -12.02 17.06
CA GLN A 104 7.94 -11.59 15.70
C GLN A 104 8.51 -10.20 15.41
N LEU A 105 8.30 -9.24 16.31
CA LEU A 105 8.83 -7.88 16.17
C LEU A 105 10.36 -7.87 16.07
N TYR A 106 11.06 -8.59 16.96
CA TYR A 106 12.52 -8.65 16.92
C TYR A 106 13.03 -9.32 15.63
N THR A 107 12.38 -10.39 15.18
CA THR A 107 12.71 -11.07 13.92
C THR A 107 12.54 -10.14 12.72
N GLN A 108 11.46 -9.37 12.65
CA GLN A 108 11.26 -8.38 11.59
C GLN A 108 12.30 -7.27 11.64
N CYS A 109 12.64 -6.73 12.82
CA CYS A 109 13.69 -5.72 12.93
C CYS A 109 15.04 -6.25 12.43
N PHE A 110 15.40 -7.47 12.79
CA PHE A 110 16.64 -8.10 12.31
C PHE A 110 16.59 -8.38 10.80
N GLY A 111 15.47 -8.92 10.31
CA GLY A 111 15.24 -9.17 8.89
C GLY A 111 15.33 -7.88 8.05
N ALA A 112 14.74 -6.79 8.53
CA ALA A 112 14.81 -5.48 7.88
C ALA A 112 16.25 -4.97 7.81
N LEU A 113 17.05 -5.12 8.87
CA LEU A 113 18.45 -4.71 8.87
C LEU A 113 19.27 -5.46 7.82
N VAL A 114 19.09 -6.78 7.70
CA VAL A 114 19.78 -7.59 6.68
C VAL A 114 19.27 -7.25 5.28
N SER A 115 17.95 -7.06 5.13
CA SER A 115 17.30 -6.78 3.85
C SER A 115 17.81 -5.48 3.22
N ILE A 116 18.10 -4.44 4.01
CA ILE A 116 18.66 -3.16 3.48
C ILE A 116 19.91 -3.41 2.62
N PHE A 117 20.85 -4.21 3.11
CA PHE A 117 22.09 -4.50 2.37
C PHE A 117 21.85 -5.47 1.21
N LEU A 118 21.02 -6.49 1.42
CA LEU A 118 20.71 -7.48 0.39
C LEU A 118 19.99 -6.85 -0.80
N SER A 119 18.96 -6.01 -0.56
CA SER A 119 18.22 -5.30 -1.61
C SER A 119 19.12 -4.37 -2.40
N ALA A 120 20.01 -3.62 -1.73
CA ALA A 120 20.98 -2.76 -2.42
C ALA A 120 21.98 -3.58 -3.26
N GLY A 121 22.49 -4.70 -2.74
CA GLY A 121 23.38 -5.60 -3.47
C GLY A 121 22.70 -6.23 -4.69
N MET A 122 21.49 -6.75 -4.53
CA MET A 122 20.70 -7.33 -5.63
C MET A 122 20.39 -6.29 -6.70
N TYR A 123 20.03 -5.07 -6.31
CA TYR A 123 19.84 -3.97 -7.25
C TYR A 123 21.10 -3.71 -8.07
N LEU A 124 22.28 -3.63 -7.44
CA LEU A 124 23.55 -3.42 -8.12
C LEU A 124 23.87 -4.54 -9.13
N VAL A 125 23.66 -5.79 -8.75
CA VAL A 125 23.86 -6.93 -9.66
C VAL A 125 22.93 -6.82 -10.87
N PHE A 126 21.66 -6.48 -10.65
CA PHE A 126 20.66 -6.39 -11.70
C PHE A 126 20.95 -5.28 -12.70
N VAL A 127 21.31 -4.08 -12.23
CA VAL A 127 21.63 -2.95 -13.12
C VAL A 127 22.97 -3.09 -13.82
N LYS A 128 23.89 -3.90 -13.30
CA LYS A 128 25.14 -4.26 -14.00
C LYS A 128 24.89 -5.26 -15.13
N ALA A 129 23.98 -6.21 -14.93
CA ALA A 129 23.57 -7.15 -15.98
C ALA A 129 22.71 -6.47 -17.06
N TYR A 130 21.82 -5.56 -16.66
CA TYR A 130 20.86 -4.87 -17.53
C TYR A 130 20.95 -3.35 -17.35
N PRO A 131 21.96 -2.68 -17.94
CA PRO A 131 22.15 -1.23 -17.78
C PRO A 131 21.00 -0.40 -18.36
N CYS A 132 20.23 -0.97 -19.29
CA CYS A 132 19.04 -0.34 -19.89
C CYS A 132 17.96 0.07 -18.88
N ILE A 133 17.98 -0.45 -17.66
CA ILE A 133 16.99 -0.13 -16.63
C ILE A 133 17.16 1.28 -16.06
N ASN A 134 18.41 1.77 -15.98
CA ASN A 134 18.71 3.10 -15.47
C ASN A 134 18.80 4.16 -16.58
N GLU A 135 18.83 3.73 -17.84
CA GLU A 135 18.94 4.63 -18.98
C GLU A 135 17.57 4.92 -19.58
N LEU A 136 17.13 6.18 -19.48
CA LEU A 136 15.88 6.65 -20.08
C LEU A 136 15.88 6.60 -21.62
N THR A 137 17.05 6.48 -22.24
CA THR A 137 17.24 6.45 -23.70
C THR A 137 17.09 5.06 -24.30
N ALA A 138 17.08 4.00 -23.50
CA ALA A 138 16.93 2.64 -23.99
C ALA A 138 15.48 2.38 -24.41
N THR A 139 15.25 2.09 -25.70
CA THR A 139 13.91 1.82 -26.25
C THR A 139 13.43 0.39 -26.01
N THR A 140 14.36 -0.53 -25.74
CA THR A 140 14.09 -1.96 -25.50
C THR A 140 14.98 -2.48 -24.39
N CYS A 141 14.39 -3.08 -23.37
CA CYS A 141 15.10 -3.76 -22.28
C CYS A 141 14.45 -5.12 -22.07
N SER A 142 15.24 -6.15 -21.75
CA SER A 142 14.74 -7.53 -21.60
C SER A 142 13.68 -7.66 -20.52
N PHE A 143 13.73 -6.79 -19.50
CA PHE A 143 12.76 -6.74 -18.42
C PHE A 143 12.01 -5.41 -18.42
N PRO A 144 10.66 -5.43 -18.50
CA PRO A 144 9.88 -4.23 -18.29
C PRO A 144 9.93 -3.84 -16.80
N ALA A 145 10.01 -2.54 -16.53
CA ALA A 145 9.89 -1.97 -15.19
C ALA A 145 8.54 -1.21 -15.06
N PRO A 146 7.40 -1.93 -15.03
CA PRO A 146 6.08 -1.32 -15.14
C PRO A 146 5.76 -0.38 -13.97
N ASP A 147 6.15 -0.77 -12.75
CA ASP A 147 5.90 0.03 -11.55
C ASP A 147 6.72 1.33 -11.56
N VAL A 148 8.01 1.25 -11.93
CA VAL A 148 8.88 2.42 -12.09
C VAL A 148 8.34 3.39 -13.15
N GLY A 149 7.81 2.86 -14.26
CA GLY A 149 7.19 3.66 -15.31
C GLY A 149 5.99 4.46 -14.80
N ALA A 150 5.06 3.80 -14.11
CA ALA A 150 3.89 4.46 -13.52
C ALA A 150 4.29 5.49 -12.46
N TRP A 151 5.25 5.17 -11.61
CA TRP A 151 5.74 6.05 -10.55
C TRP A 151 6.43 7.29 -11.11
N ARG A 152 7.26 7.12 -12.14
CA ARG A 152 7.88 8.24 -12.86
C ARG A 152 6.84 9.12 -13.54
N ALA A 153 5.81 8.53 -14.14
CA ALA A 153 4.76 9.30 -14.83
C ALA A 153 4.05 10.27 -13.86
N VAL A 154 3.76 9.83 -12.63
CA VAL A 154 3.16 10.69 -11.60
C VAL A 154 4.13 11.80 -11.16
N SER A 155 5.39 11.45 -10.89
CA SER A 155 6.43 12.41 -10.52
C SER A 155 6.66 13.50 -11.57
N VAL A 156 6.67 13.11 -12.86
CA VAL A 156 6.78 14.05 -13.98
C VAL A 156 5.51 14.86 -14.15
N ALA A 157 4.33 14.26 -14.04
CA ALA A 157 3.06 14.96 -14.23
C ALA A 157 2.84 16.07 -13.19
N VAL A 158 3.18 15.83 -11.91
CA VAL A 158 3.01 16.83 -10.84
C VAL A 158 4.06 17.95 -10.92
N SER A 159 5.27 17.65 -11.41
CA SER A 159 6.36 18.62 -11.52
C SER A 159 6.33 19.45 -12.80
N SER A 160 5.62 18.99 -13.82
CA SER A 160 5.51 19.69 -15.11
C SER A 160 4.74 21.01 -14.99
N PRO A 161 5.11 22.07 -15.76
CA PRO A 161 4.40 23.36 -15.72
C PRO A 161 2.92 23.20 -16.09
N SER A 162 2.65 22.54 -17.22
CA SER A 162 1.32 22.11 -17.67
C SER A 162 1.07 20.66 -17.29
N LEU A 163 -0.13 20.33 -16.81
CA LEU A 163 -0.50 18.94 -16.55
C LEU A 163 -0.67 18.21 -17.89
N PRO A 164 0.10 17.14 -18.17
CA PRO A 164 -0.03 16.35 -19.39
C PRO A 164 -1.21 15.36 -19.31
N ILE A 165 -2.23 15.66 -18.50
CA ILE A 165 -3.36 14.78 -18.21
C ILE A 165 -4.62 15.45 -18.77
N PRO A 166 -5.46 14.73 -19.55
CA PRO A 166 -6.73 15.26 -20.03
C PRO A 166 -7.60 15.76 -18.87
N LEU A 167 -8.23 16.92 -19.05
CA LEU A 167 -9.14 17.49 -18.05
C LEU A 167 -10.30 16.55 -17.72
N SER A 168 -10.77 15.77 -18.70
CA SER A 168 -11.82 14.76 -18.50
C SER A 168 -11.45 13.72 -17.44
N SER A 169 -10.20 13.24 -17.43
CA SER A 169 -9.72 12.28 -16.43
C SER A 169 -9.67 12.88 -15.03
N GLY A 170 -9.21 14.14 -14.92
CA GLY A 170 -9.18 14.86 -13.65
C GLY A 170 -10.58 15.09 -13.07
N VAL A 171 -11.52 15.54 -13.91
CA VAL A 171 -12.92 15.73 -13.50
C VAL A 171 -13.54 14.40 -13.08
N THR A 172 -13.30 13.33 -13.82
CA THR A 172 -13.82 11.99 -13.46
C THR A 172 -13.27 11.52 -12.11
N ALA A 173 -11.98 11.72 -11.85
CA ALA A 173 -11.38 11.37 -10.56
C ALA A 173 -11.99 12.19 -9.40
N LEU A 174 -12.22 13.49 -9.60
CA LEU A 174 -12.87 14.35 -8.60
C LEU A 174 -14.34 13.97 -8.36
N CYS A 175 -15.09 13.64 -9.41
CA CYS A 175 -16.47 13.20 -9.31
C CYS A 175 -16.58 11.87 -8.56
N LEU A 176 -15.75 10.89 -8.90
CA LEU A 176 -15.73 9.58 -8.21
C LEU A 176 -15.24 9.71 -6.77
N GLY A 177 -14.21 10.52 -6.51
CA GLY A 177 -13.73 10.82 -5.16
C GLY A 177 -14.79 11.52 -4.31
N GLY A 178 -15.47 12.52 -4.87
CA GLY A 178 -16.58 13.22 -4.21
C GLY A 178 -17.74 12.28 -3.91
N LEU A 179 -18.13 11.43 -4.87
CA LEU A 179 -19.17 10.43 -4.68
C LEU A 179 -18.79 9.41 -3.60
N ALA A 180 -17.53 8.99 -3.54
CA ALA A 180 -17.03 8.09 -2.50
C ALA A 180 -17.11 8.72 -1.11
N ILE A 181 -16.70 9.99 -0.98
CA ILE A 181 -16.78 10.74 0.28
C ILE A 181 -18.24 10.92 0.71
N VAL A 182 -19.10 11.40 -0.19
CA VAL A 182 -20.51 11.65 0.09
C VAL A 182 -21.21 10.36 0.51
N GLN A 183 -21.01 9.26 -0.22
CA GLN A 183 -21.61 7.98 0.15
C GLN A 183 -21.09 7.50 1.52
N THR A 184 -19.80 7.65 1.81
CA THR A 184 -19.21 7.24 3.08
C THR A 184 -19.81 8.03 4.24
N ILE A 185 -19.93 9.35 4.10
CA ILE A 185 -20.59 10.22 5.10
C ILE A 185 -22.06 9.79 5.26
N VAL A 186 -22.78 9.57 4.16
CA VAL A 186 -24.19 9.18 4.20
C VAL A 186 -24.38 7.84 4.92
N LYS A 187 -23.56 6.85 4.58
CA LYS A 187 -23.56 5.51 5.19
C LYS A 187 -23.38 5.58 6.70
N TYR A 188 -22.35 6.30 7.18
CA TYR A 188 -22.04 6.35 8.61
C TYR A 188 -22.93 7.30 9.41
N ARG A 189 -23.51 8.33 8.77
CA ARG A 189 -24.30 9.36 9.48
C ARG A 189 -25.81 9.07 9.52
N TYR A 190 -26.37 8.39 8.52
CA TYR A 190 -27.82 8.22 8.38
C TYR A 190 -28.32 6.77 8.43
N PHE A 191 -27.45 5.78 8.23
CA PHE A 191 -27.86 4.37 8.20
C PHE A 191 -27.32 3.58 9.39
N SER A 192 -28.15 2.69 9.94
CA SER A 192 -27.74 1.76 11.00
C SER A 192 -26.69 0.77 10.49
N PRO A 193 -25.83 0.23 11.38
CA PRO A 193 -24.77 -0.72 11.01
C PRO A 193 -25.25 -1.90 10.17
N ASP A 194 -26.47 -2.41 10.40
CA ASP A 194 -27.03 -3.56 9.68
C ASP A 194 -27.24 -3.29 8.18
N LYS A 195 -27.44 -2.01 7.82
CA LYS A 195 -27.65 -1.57 6.44
C LYS A 195 -26.34 -1.25 5.72
N HIS A 196 -25.20 -1.22 6.43
CA HIS A 196 -23.89 -0.88 5.85
C HIS A 196 -23.42 -1.86 4.77
N LYS A 197 -23.95 -3.10 4.76
CA LYS A 197 -23.67 -4.14 3.77
C LYS A 197 -24.17 -3.83 2.35
N TRP A 198 -25.15 -2.95 2.22
CA TRP A 198 -25.72 -2.57 0.92
C TRP A 198 -24.94 -1.46 0.21
N PHE A 199 -24.03 -0.81 0.93
CA PHE A 199 -23.20 0.26 0.39
C PHE A 199 -21.89 -0.31 -0.17
N PRO A 200 -21.48 0.04 -1.41
CA PRO A 200 -20.23 -0.42 -1.97
C PRO A 200 -19.05 0.09 -1.14
N ASN A 201 -18.01 -0.73 -1.03
CA ASN A 201 -16.76 -0.34 -0.37
C ASN A 201 -15.83 0.31 -1.40
N TRP A 202 -15.55 1.60 -1.23
CA TRP A 202 -14.74 2.38 -2.15
C TRP A 202 -13.26 1.99 -2.17
N ASN A 203 -12.72 1.45 -1.06
CA ASN A 203 -11.36 0.92 -1.04
C ASN A 203 -11.26 -0.32 -1.96
N ALA A 204 -12.26 -1.20 -1.95
CA ALA A 204 -12.31 -2.37 -2.83
C ALA A 204 -12.40 -1.97 -4.31
N VAL A 205 -13.26 -1.01 -4.62
CA VAL A 205 -13.43 -0.49 -5.99
C VAL A 205 -12.14 0.15 -6.48
N GLY A 206 -11.48 0.96 -5.64
CA GLY A 206 -10.19 1.57 -6.00
C GLY A 206 -9.10 0.54 -6.27
N ILE A 207 -8.96 -0.45 -5.39
CA ILE A 207 -8.01 -1.56 -5.55
C ILE A 207 -8.27 -2.32 -6.86
N ALA A 208 -9.54 -2.62 -7.18
CA ALA A 208 -9.91 -3.30 -8.42
C ALA A 208 -9.51 -2.50 -9.68
N MET A 209 -9.59 -1.16 -9.64
CA MET A 209 -9.17 -0.30 -10.75
C MET A 209 -7.65 -0.27 -10.95
N ILE A 210 -6.87 -0.49 -9.88
CA ILE A 210 -5.39 -0.48 -9.92
C ILE A 210 -4.84 -1.81 -10.46
N LEU A 211 -5.44 -2.93 -10.05
CA LEU A 211 -4.93 -4.27 -10.35
C LEU A 211 -5.14 -4.73 -11.79
N GLY A 212 -6.00 -4.04 -12.55
CA GLY A 212 -6.35 -4.41 -13.92
C GLY A 212 -7.00 -5.81 -14.03
N PRO A 213 -7.42 -6.22 -15.24
CA PRO A 213 -8.12 -7.50 -15.45
C PRO A 213 -7.24 -8.73 -15.20
N LEU A 214 -5.92 -8.60 -15.32
CA LEU A 214 -4.98 -9.73 -15.32
C LEU A 214 -4.74 -10.29 -13.91
N CYS A 215 -4.76 -9.45 -12.88
CA CYS A 215 -4.58 -9.88 -11.50
C CYS A 215 -5.92 -10.20 -10.81
N THR A 216 -7.05 -9.66 -11.30
CA THR A 216 -8.37 -9.85 -10.65
C THR A 216 -8.88 -11.28 -10.66
N TYR A 217 -8.63 -12.08 -11.71
CA TYR A 217 -9.16 -13.45 -11.77
C TYR A 217 -8.43 -14.45 -10.85
N PRO A 218 -7.09 -14.51 -10.83
CA PRO A 218 -6.37 -15.38 -9.89
C PRO A 218 -6.65 -15.01 -8.42
N MET A 219 -6.73 -13.71 -8.11
CA MET A 219 -6.97 -13.27 -6.73
C MET A 219 -8.43 -13.40 -6.29
N ALA A 220 -9.41 -13.23 -7.19
CA ALA A 220 -10.80 -13.58 -6.88
C ALA A 220 -10.94 -15.08 -6.63
N MET A 221 -10.20 -15.92 -7.35
CA MET A 221 -10.15 -17.36 -7.10
C MET A 221 -9.47 -17.69 -5.76
N ASP A 222 -8.36 -17.04 -5.41
CA ASP A 222 -7.68 -17.25 -4.13
C ASP A 222 -8.51 -16.75 -2.94
N ALA A 223 -9.19 -15.61 -3.06
CA ALA A 223 -10.10 -15.11 -2.05
C ALA A 223 -11.35 -16.00 -1.88
N LEU A 224 -11.89 -16.59 -2.98
CA LEU A 224 -12.94 -17.60 -2.89
C LEU A 224 -12.44 -18.90 -2.26
N TRP A 225 -11.20 -19.29 -2.57
CA TRP A 225 -10.56 -20.47 -2.02
C TRP A 225 -10.26 -20.30 -0.54
N GLU A 226 -9.74 -19.16 -0.10
CA GLU A 226 -9.54 -18.81 1.32
C GLU A 226 -10.86 -18.62 2.06
N TYR A 227 -11.89 -18.02 1.45
CA TYR A 227 -13.22 -17.96 2.06
C TYR A 227 -13.81 -19.36 2.24
N GLY A 228 -13.63 -20.24 1.24
CA GLY A 228 -13.98 -21.66 1.32
C GLY A 228 -13.16 -22.39 2.40
N ARG A 229 -11.86 -22.14 2.46
CA ARG A 229 -10.93 -22.75 3.42
C ARG A 229 -11.17 -22.27 4.84
N ALA A 230 -11.38 -20.99 5.08
CA ALA A 230 -11.71 -20.43 6.39
C ALA A 230 -13.07 -20.97 6.89
N ARG A 231 -14.04 -21.17 6.00
CA ARG A 231 -15.32 -21.82 6.33
C ARG A 231 -15.13 -23.31 6.63
N LEU A 232 -14.27 -24.00 5.90
CA LEU A 232 -13.88 -25.39 6.17
C LEU A 232 -13.06 -25.53 7.45
N GLU A 233 -12.14 -24.62 7.74
CA GLU A 233 -11.30 -24.58 8.95
C GLU A 233 -12.12 -24.20 10.18
N THR A 234 -13.15 -23.36 10.06
CA THR A 234 -14.09 -23.11 11.16
C THR A 234 -14.94 -24.36 11.45
N VAL A 235 -15.38 -25.06 10.41
CA VAL A 235 -16.12 -26.34 10.53
C VAL A 235 -15.21 -27.46 11.06
N LEU A 236 -13.97 -27.55 10.59
CA LEU A 236 -12.96 -28.52 11.03
C LEU A 236 -12.44 -28.20 12.43
N ALA A 237 -12.24 -26.94 12.81
CA ALA A 237 -11.86 -26.56 14.17
C ALA A 237 -12.98 -26.89 15.16
N CYS A 238 -14.25 -26.79 14.75
CA CYS A 238 -15.38 -27.33 15.51
C CYS A 238 -15.34 -28.87 15.58
N SER A 239 -15.12 -29.55 14.45
CA SER A 239 -15.09 -31.03 14.38
C SER A 239 -13.86 -31.66 15.05
N VAL A 240 -12.73 -30.97 15.13
CA VAL A 240 -11.46 -31.45 15.72
C VAL A 240 -11.40 -31.09 17.21
N ARG A 241 -12.06 -30.01 17.67
CA ARG A 241 -12.28 -29.77 19.11
C ARG A 241 -13.06 -30.92 19.77
N ASP A 242 -14.01 -31.54 19.06
CA ASP A 242 -14.74 -32.71 19.57
C ASP A 242 -13.88 -33.98 19.69
N VAL A 243 -12.76 -34.08 18.95
CA VAL A 243 -11.83 -35.22 19.01
C VAL A 243 -10.70 -35.01 20.03
N TRP A 244 -10.32 -33.75 20.32
CA TRP A 244 -9.15 -33.43 21.15
C TRP A 244 -9.44 -32.81 22.54
N LEU A 245 -10.68 -32.47 22.88
CA LEU A 245 -11.01 -31.89 24.18
C LEU A 245 -11.93 -32.77 25.02
N LEU A 246 -11.37 -33.83 25.60
CA LEU A 246 -11.98 -34.49 26.75
C LEU A 246 -11.87 -33.69 28.06
N HIS A 247 -11.27 -32.49 28.12
CA HIS A 247 -11.00 -31.84 29.43
C HIS A 247 -11.01 -30.30 29.56
N ARG A 248 -11.66 -29.51 28.69
CA ARG A 248 -11.94 -28.09 29.06
C ARG A 248 -13.26 -27.57 28.51
N ARG A 249 -14.05 -27.08 29.47
CA ARG A 249 -15.42 -26.55 29.43
C ARG A 249 -15.93 -26.10 28.06
N ARG A 250 -17.08 -26.69 27.68
CA ARG A 250 -18.13 -26.08 26.85
C ARG A 250 -18.45 -24.72 27.45
N ASP A 251 -18.56 -23.65 26.65
CA ASP A 251 -19.48 -22.53 26.92
C ASP A 251 -19.58 -21.51 25.76
N ASP A 252 -18.67 -21.48 24.77
CA ASP A 252 -18.67 -20.40 23.75
C ASP A 252 -19.00 -20.82 22.30
N CYS A 253 -20.00 -21.68 22.10
CA CYS A 253 -20.62 -21.84 20.78
C CYS A 253 -22.15 -21.70 20.92
N GLY A 254 -22.62 -20.46 20.84
CA GLY A 254 -24.02 -20.07 20.65
C GLY A 254 -24.16 -19.17 19.44
#